data_AF-A0AAN0REA4-F1
#
_entry.id   AF-A0AAN0REA4-F1
#
_cell.length_a   1.000
_cell.length_b   1.000
_cell.length_c   1.000
_cell.angle_alpha   90.00
_cell.angle_beta   90.00
_cell.angle_gamma   90.00
#
_symmetry.space_group_name_H-M   'P 1'
#
loop_
_entity.id
_entity.type
_entity.pdbx_description
1 polymer ?
#
loop_
_entity_poly.entity_id
_entity_poly.type
_entity_poly.pdbx_seq_one_letter_code
_entity_poly.pdbx_strand_id
1 'polypeptide(L)'
;MKLFNCDHCGNLLYFENRECGKCGHRLGYIPQTASLSALEPMEPEEDGTAVFRAMADGGTYRFCDNVVNDGCNWLVPTGSADRFCLACRHNRTIPDLSIPGNLEKWQKLELAKHRLFYTLIQLGLPLPTVQEHPEGLVFDFKDDTPEEPVLTGHDNGVITIALKEADDAERAKMQQEMGEQYRTLIGHFRHEVGHFFWDRLVRDGDRLEECRAVFGDERLDYQQALQNRYENGPPVGWEENFISAYASVHPWEDFAETWAHYLHIVDTLETANAFGLQVRAKADVSGEMATKIDFGPHEVDRIEDLINAWVPLTVAVNSLNRSMGEADLYPFVLNSAVEAKLAFIHTLIHDHRHAAVQAEPQAA
;
A
#
# COMPACT_ATOMS: atom_id res chain seq x y z
N MET A 1 5.98 1.43 -7.68
CA MET A 1 5.28 0.73 -8.78
C MET A 1 6.17 0.67 -10.00
N LYS A 2 6.47 -0.53 -10.48
CA LYS A 2 7.22 -0.71 -11.72
C LYS A 2 6.43 -0.28 -12.96
N LEU A 3 7.15 -0.08 -14.05
CA LEU A 3 6.59 0.17 -15.37
C LEU A 3 6.42 -1.14 -16.12
N PHE A 4 5.50 -1.16 -17.08
CA PHE A 4 5.20 -2.34 -17.90
C PHE A 4 5.36 -2.01 -19.39
N ASN A 5 5.43 -3.04 -20.23
CA ASN A 5 5.38 -2.90 -21.67
C ASN A 5 4.24 -3.75 -22.23
N CYS A 6 3.54 -3.24 -23.23
CA CYS A 6 2.53 -4.02 -23.94
C CYS A 6 3.19 -5.17 -24.70
N ASP A 7 2.85 -6.41 -24.35
CA ASP A 7 3.40 -7.63 -24.97
C ASP A 7 3.24 -7.67 -26.50
N HIS A 8 2.19 -7.00 -27.02
CA HIS A 8 1.89 -6.98 -28.45
C HIS A 8 2.71 -5.93 -29.24
N CYS A 9 2.97 -4.74 -28.69
CA CYS A 9 3.54 -3.61 -29.46
C CYS A 9 4.70 -2.84 -28.79
N GLY A 10 5.09 -3.25 -27.59
CA GLY A 10 6.16 -2.66 -26.79
C GLY A 10 5.86 -1.30 -26.16
N ASN A 11 4.64 -0.76 -26.32
CA ASN A 11 4.28 0.54 -25.74
C ASN A 11 4.45 0.53 -24.22
N LEU A 12 4.95 1.64 -23.66
CA LEU A 12 5.03 1.83 -22.21
C LEU A 12 3.63 1.82 -21.61
N LEU A 13 3.46 1.08 -20.51
CA LEU A 13 2.22 0.95 -19.78
C LEU A 13 2.45 1.25 -18.30
N TYR A 14 1.40 1.76 -17.67
CA TYR A 14 1.28 2.04 -16.25
C TYR A 14 0.30 1.06 -15.63
N PHE A 15 0.46 0.82 -14.33
CA PHE A 15 -0.28 -0.20 -13.57
C PHE A 15 -1.81 -0.14 -13.75
N GLU A 16 -2.35 1.06 -13.93
CA GLU A 16 -3.78 1.32 -14.07
C GLU A 16 -4.31 1.19 -15.50
N ASN A 17 -3.45 1.01 -16.50
CA ASN A 17 -3.90 0.91 -17.88
C ASN A 17 -4.79 -0.32 -18.08
N ARG A 18 -5.86 -0.14 -18.87
CA ARG A 18 -6.85 -1.15 -19.24
C ARG A 18 -6.88 -1.45 -20.72
N GLU A 19 -6.28 -0.56 -21.49
CA GLU A 19 -6.11 -0.68 -22.93
C GLU A 19 -4.76 -0.06 -23.28
N CYS A 20 -4.08 -0.66 -24.27
CA CYS A 20 -2.87 -0.08 -24.81
C CYS A 20 -3.23 1.11 -25.72
N GLY A 21 -2.89 2.33 -25.31
CA GLY A 21 -3.17 3.54 -26.10
C GLY A 21 -2.51 3.60 -27.49
N LYS A 22 -1.62 2.66 -27.83
CA LYS A 22 -1.00 2.54 -29.16
C LYS A 22 -1.65 1.50 -30.07
N CYS A 23 -2.01 0.33 -29.54
CA CYS A 23 -2.50 -0.79 -30.37
C CYS A 23 -3.92 -1.25 -30.04
N GLY A 24 -4.58 -0.63 -29.06
CA GLY A 24 -5.96 -0.92 -28.66
C GLY A 24 -6.19 -2.26 -27.97
N HIS A 25 -5.13 -3.04 -27.70
CA HIS A 25 -5.29 -4.29 -26.97
C HIS A 25 -5.77 -4.01 -25.55
N ARG A 26 -6.79 -4.77 -25.13
CA ARG A 26 -7.25 -4.79 -23.76
C ARG A 26 -6.15 -5.36 -22.86
N LEU A 27 -6.02 -4.82 -21.66
CA LEU A 27 -4.96 -5.14 -20.71
C LEU A 27 -5.54 -5.70 -19.42
N GLY A 28 -4.83 -6.65 -18.80
CA GLY A 28 -5.18 -7.20 -17.50
C GLY A 28 -3.95 -7.47 -16.64
N TYR A 29 -4.01 -7.15 -15.35
CA TYR A 29 -2.93 -7.38 -14.41
C TYR A 29 -2.99 -8.80 -13.83
N ILE A 30 -1.87 -9.51 -13.86
CA ILE A 30 -1.69 -10.87 -13.33
C ILE A 30 -0.80 -10.78 -12.10
N PRO A 31 -1.35 -10.94 -10.88
CA PRO A 31 -0.58 -10.80 -9.65
C PRO A 31 0.54 -11.84 -9.51
N GLN A 32 0.34 -13.06 -9.98
CA GLN A 32 1.27 -14.19 -9.83
C GLN A 32 2.61 -13.92 -10.54
N THR A 33 2.57 -13.28 -11.72
CA THR A 33 3.75 -12.89 -12.48
C THR A 33 4.09 -11.41 -12.31
N ALA A 34 3.28 -10.69 -11.53
CA ALA A 34 3.27 -9.24 -11.43
C ALA A 34 3.41 -8.57 -12.81
N SER A 35 2.55 -8.92 -13.75
CA SER A 35 2.60 -8.45 -15.14
C SER A 35 1.31 -7.74 -15.53
N LEU A 36 1.38 -6.78 -16.45
CA LEU A 36 0.21 -6.17 -17.09
C LEU A 36 0.19 -6.61 -18.54
N SER A 37 -0.66 -7.60 -18.84
CA SER A 37 -0.60 -8.31 -20.10
C SER A 37 -1.60 -7.81 -21.14
N ALA A 38 -1.20 -7.82 -22.41
CA ALA A 38 -2.13 -7.72 -23.53
C ALA A 38 -2.95 -9.00 -23.68
N LEU A 39 -4.25 -8.86 -23.95
CA LEU A 39 -5.21 -9.95 -23.91
C LEU A 39 -5.76 -10.28 -25.28
N GLU A 40 -5.78 -11.57 -25.60
CA GLU A 40 -6.45 -12.13 -26.78
C GLU A 40 -7.79 -12.75 -26.34
N PRO A 41 -8.94 -12.32 -26.90
CA PRO A 41 -10.22 -12.96 -26.61
C PRO A 41 -10.22 -14.44 -27.02
N MET A 42 -10.82 -15.28 -26.19
CA MET A 42 -11.04 -16.70 -26.46
C MET A 42 -12.53 -17.02 -26.54
N GLU A 43 -12.86 -18.26 -26.90
CA GLU A 43 -14.22 -18.77 -26.75
C GLU A 43 -14.65 -18.66 -25.27
N PRO A 44 -15.86 -18.15 -24.98
CA PRO A 44 -16.35 -18.02 -23.61
C PRO A 44 -16.59 -19.39 -22.96
N GLU A 45 -16.69 -19.40 -21.63
CA GLU A 45 -17.13 -20.59 -20.88
C GLU A 45 -18.60 -20.93 -21.20
N GLU A 46 -19.06 -22.14 -20.82
CA GLU A 46 -20.41 -22.61 -21.11
C GLU A 46 -21.52 -21.70 -20.54
N ASP A 47 -21.22 -20.96 -19.46
CA ASP A 47 -22.11 -19.99 -18.83
C ASP A 47 -22.09 -18.60 -19.48
N GLY A 48 -21.28 -18.41 -20.53
CA GLY A 48 -21.12 -17.15 -21.25
C GLY A 48 -20.03 -16.23 -20.69
N THR A 49 -19.27 -16.65 -19.67
CA THR A 49 -18.18 -15.86 -19.10
C THR A 49 -17.07 -15.64 -20.13
N ALA A 50 -16.69 -14.38 -20.33
CA ALA A 50 -15.63 -14.02 -21.27
C ALA A 50 -14.25 -14.47 -20.79
N VAL A 51 -13.53 -15.18 -21.64
CA VAL A 51 -12.17 -15.71 -21.38
C VAL A 51 -11.16 -15.02 -22.29
N PHE A 52 -9.96 -14.83 -21.76
CA PHE A 52 -8.84 -14.21 -22.45
C PHE A 52 -7.58 -15.05 -22.27
N ARG A 53 -6.76 -15.13 -23.31
CA ARG A 53 -5.37 -15.57 -23.19
C ARG A 53 -4.49 -14.36 -22.92
N ALA A 54 -3.68 -14.43 -21.87
CA ALA A 54 -2.67 -13.42 -21.59
C ALA A 54 -1.40 -13.69 -22.40
N MET A 55 -0.88 -12.66 -23.07
CA MET A 55 0.37 -12.77 -23.83
C MET A 55 1.61 -12.89 -22.94
N ALA A 56 1.54 -12.43 -21.68
CA ALA A 56 2.68 -12.39 -20.76
C ALA A 56 3.12 -13.78 -20.28
N ASP A 57 2.18 -14.71 -20.09
CA ASP A 57 2.44 -16.06 -19.58
C ASP A 57 1.72 -17.17 -20.36
N GLY A 58 0.90 -16.84 -21.36
CA GLY A 58 0.11 -17.78 -22.14
C GLY A 58 -1.09 -18.39 -21.40
N GLY A 59 -1.31 -18.00 -20.14
CA GLY A 59 -2.39 -18.48 -19.30
C GLY A 59 -3.75 -17.99 -19.75
N THR A 60 -4.80 -18.68 -19.30
CA THR A 60 -6.19 -18.33 -19.57
C THR A 60 -6.83 -17.72 -18.33
N TYR A 61 -7.49 -16.58 -18.54
CA TYR A 61 -7.99 -15.74 -17.48
C TYR A 61 -9.38 -15.19 -17.81
N ARG A 62 -10.12 -14.85 -16.76
CA ARG A 62 -11.26 -13.95 -16.81
C ARG A 62 -10.95 -12.68 -16.04
N PHE A 63 -11.70 -11.61 -16.30
CA PHE A 63 -11.58 -10.41 -15.47
C PHE A 63 -12.21 -10.64 -14.09
N CYS A 64 -11.69 -9.93 -13.09
CA CYS A 64 -12.40 -9.70 -11.84
C CYS A 64 -13.79 -9.12 -12.11
N ASP A 65 -14.82 -9.57 -11.39
CA ASP A 65 -16.20 -9.06 -11.54
C ASP A 65 -16.29 -7.53 -11.41
N ASN A 66 -15.41 -6.90 -10.63
CA ASN A 66 -15.36 -5.45 -10.46
C ASN A 66 -14.90 -4.67 -11.72
N VAL A 67 -14.51 -5.36 -12.80
CA VAL A 67 -14.20 -4.72 -14.09
C VAL A 67 -15.42 -3.99 -14.68
N VAL A 68 -16.64 -4.46 -14.40
CA VAL A 68 -17.88 -3.93 -15.01
C VAL A 68 -18.16 -2.48 -14.60
N ASN A 69 -17.74 -2.12 -13.38
CA ASN A 69 -17.87 -0.79 -12.81
C ASN A 69 -16.58 0.00 -12.93
N ASP A 70 -15.68 -0.43 -13.81
CA ASP A 70 -14.38 0.19 -13.95
C ASP A 70 -13.60 0.29 -12.62
N GLY A 71 -13.83 -0.64 -11.69
CA GLY A 71 -13.19 -0.66 -10.36
C GLY A 71 -11.91 -1.50 -10.30
N CYS A 72 -11.65 -2.34 -11.30
CA CYS A 72 -10.53 -3.28 -11.30
C CYS A 72 -10.04 -3.59 -12.72
N ASN A 73 -8.74 -3.80 -12.89
CA ASN A 73 -8.12 -4.33 -14.11
C ASN A 73 -7.38 -5.66 -13.89
N TRP A 74 -7.55 -6.30 -12.74
CA TRP A 74 -6.87 -7.54 -12.40
C TRP A 74 -7.60 -8.76 -12.95
N LEU A 75 -6.83 -9.80 -13.26
CA LEU A 75 -7.29 -11.05 -13.81
C LEU A 75 -7.47 -12.12 -12.73
N VAL A 76 -8.31 -13.09 -13.05
CA VAL A 76 -8.57 -14.30 -12.26
C VAL A 76 -8.31 -15.51 -13.18
N PRO A 77 -7.49 -16.48 -12.77
CA PRO A 77 -7.28 -17.70 -13.56
C PRO A 77 -8.60 -18.42 -13.86
N THR A 78 -8.77 -18.90 -15.09
CA THR A 78 -9.89 -19.79 -15.44
C THR A 78 -9.83 -21.06 -14.59
N GLY A 79 -10.98 -21.55 -14.14
CA GLY A 79 -11.07 -22.68 -13.21
C GLY A 79 -10.93 -22.31 -11.73
N SER A 80 -10.58 -21.06 -11.40
CA SER A 80 -10.74 -20.55 -10.03
C SER A 80 -12.22 -20.37 -9.69
N ALA A 81 -12.60 -20.81 -8.50
CA ALA A 81 -13.93 -20.57 -7.93
C ALA A 81 -14.14 -19.08 -7.55
N ASP A 82 -13.07 -18.30 -7.42
CA ASP A 82 -13.14 -16.92 -6.91
C ASP A 82 -13.60 -15.94 -7.98
N ARG A 83 -14.78 -15.33 -7.82
CA ARG A 83 -15.26 -14.31 -8.77
C ARG A 83 -14.41 -13.04 -8.78
N PHE A 84 -13.75 -12.73 -7.66
CA PHE A 84 -12.94 -11.52 -7.47
C PHE A 84 -11.44 -11.84 -7.51
N CYS A 85 -10.63 -10.87 -7.94
CA CYS A 85 -9.17 -10.99 -7.92
C CYS A 85 -8.60 -11.00 -6.49
N LEU A 86 -7.29 -11.27 -6.37
CA LEU A 86 -6.58 -11.32 -5.09
C LEU A 86 -6.69 -10.06 -4.23
N ALA A 87 -7.02 -8.89 -4.79
CA ALA A 87 -7.28 -7.67 -4.03
C ALA A 87 -8.78 -7.43 -3.74
N CYS A 88 -9.65 -7.64 -4.74
CA CYS A 88 -11.09 -7.40 -4.59
C CYS A 88 -11.78 -8.42 -3.69
N ARG A 89 -11.25 -9.65 -3.55
CA ARG A 89 -11.81 -10.69 -2.68
C ARG A 89 -11.84 -10.32 -1.19
N HIS A 90 -11.08 -9.31 -0.79
CA HIS A 90 -11.04 -8.81 0.58
C HIS A 90 -12.12 -7.77 0.88
N ASN A 91 -12.95 -7.36 -0.07
CA ASN A 91 -14.08 -6.49 0.23
C ASN A 91 -15.26 -7.30 0.78
N ARG A 92 -15.67 -6.98 2.00
CA ARG A 92 -16.95 -7.45 2.54
C ARG A 92 -18.07 -6.48 2.20
N THR A 93 -17.81 -5.18 2.30
CA THR A 93 -18.80 -4.13 2.01
C THR A 93 -18.23 -3.13 1.02
N ILE A 94 -19.02 -2.80 -0.01
CA ILE A 94 -18.80 -1.66 -0.90
C ILE A 94 -20.00 -0.70 -0.78
N PRO A 95 -19.85 0.60 -1.08
CA PRO A 95 -20.97 1.52 -1.02
C PRO A 95 -22.03 1.19 -2.08
N ASP A 96 -23.25 1.67 -1.87
CA ASP A 96 -24.30 1.60 -2.89
C ASP A 96 -23.91 2.46 -4.10
N LEU A 97 -23.54 1.79 -5.19
CA LEU A 97 -23.08 2.42 -6.43
C LEU A 97 -24.21 3.07 -7.23
N SER A 98 -25.48 2.85 -6.85
CA SER A 98 -26.62 3.56 -7.46
C SER A 98 -26.75 4.99 -6.96
N ILE A 99 -26.11 5.33 -5.84
CA ILE A 99 -26.05 6.68 -5.29
C ILE A 99 -25.04 7.51 -6.11
N PRO A 100 -25.43 8.67 -6.66
CA PRO A 100 -24.53 9.51 -7.45
C PRO A 100 -23.25 9.89 -6.69
N GLY A 101 -22.10 9.73 -7.35
CA GLY A 101 -20.78 10.03 -6.78
C GLY A 101 -20.10 8.86 -6.04
N ASN A 102 -20.87 7.84 -5.64
CA ASN A 102 -20.31 6.70 -4.90
C ASN A 102 -19.44 5.80 -5.77
N LEU A 103 -19.78 5.67 -7.06
CA LEU A 103 -18.98 4.93 -8.03
C LEU A 103 -17.57 5.52 -8.15
N GLU A 104 -17.45 6.82 -8.35
CA GLU A 104 -16.16 7.50 -8.54
C GLU A 104 -15.31 7.43 -7.25
N LYS A 105 -15.94 7.63 -6.09
CA LYS A 105 -15.26 7.51 -4.79
C LYS A 105 -14.78 6.07 -4.54
N TRP A 106 -15.62 5.08 -4.83
CA TRP A 106 -15.26 3.68 -4.70
C TRP A 106 -14.12 3.28 -5.66
N GLN A 107 -14.13 3.75 -6.91
CA GLN A 107 -13.04 3.54 -7.86
C GLN A 107 -11.69 4.09 -7.34
N LYS A 108 -11.69 5.27 -6.70
CA LYS A 108 -10.49 5.83 -6.06
C LYS A 108 -10.00 4.96 -4.90
N LEU A 109 -10.90 4.45 -4.05
CA LEU A 109 -10.56 3.52 -2.97
C LEU A 109 -9.98 2.21 -3.50
N GLU A 110 -10.64 1.61 -4.51
CA GLU A 110 -10.13 0.41 -5.16
C GLU A 110 -8.74 0.65 -5.75
N LEU A 111 -8.51 1.78 -6.43
CA LEU A 111 -7.20 2.09 -6.98
C LEU A 111 -6.12 2.16 -5.89
N ALA A 112 -6.39 2.87 -4.78
CA ALA A 112 -5.46 2.94 -3.65
C ALA A 112 -5.19 1.55 -3.05
N LYS A 113 -6.24 0.73 -2.88
CA LYS A 113 -6.12 -0.64 -2.39
C LYS A 113 -5.34 -1.55 -3.35
N HIS A 114 -5.55 -1.47 -4.67
CA HIS A 114 -4.77 -2.26 -5.64
C HIS A 114 -3.28 -1.94 -5.58
N ARG A 115 -2.92 -0.66 -5.39
CA ARG A 115 -1.52 -0.26 -5.19
C ARG A 115 -0.93 -0.82 -3.90
N LEU A 116 -1.71 -0.83 -2.81
CA LEU A 116 -1.32 -1.50 -1.58
C LEU A 116 -1.09 -3.00 -1.80
N PHE A 117 -2.08 -3.70 -2.38
CA PHE A 117 -2.01 -5.15 -2.59
C PHE A 117 -0.88 -5.56 -3.53
N TYR A 118 -0.56 -4.75 -4.55
CA TYR A 118 0.63 -4.95 -5.37
C TYR A 118 1.87 -5.14 -4.48
N THR A 119 2.10 -4.21 -3.56
CA THR A 119 3.29 -4.22 -2.68
C THR A 119 3.24 -5.34 -1.68
N LEU A 120 2.08 -5.60 -1.06
CA LEU A 120 1.93 -6.71 -0.11
C LEU A 120 2.25 -8.06 -0.77
N ILE A 121 1.82 -8.26 -2.02
CA ILE A 121 2.12 -9.47 -2.79
C ILE A 121 3.61 -9.52 -3.16
N GLN A 122 4.21 -8.42 -3.62
CA GLN A 122 5.65 -8.37 -3.95
C GLN A 122 6.56 -8.61 -2.73
N LEU A 123 6.10 -8.23 -1.53
CA LEU A 123 6.79 -8.51 -0.26
C LEU A 123 6.53 -9.92 0.26
N GLY A 124 5.65 -10.70 -0.36
CA GLY A 124 5.31 -12.07 0.07
C GLY A 124 4.54 -12.11 1.39
N LEU A 125 3.77 -11.07 1.71
CA LEU A 125 3.03 -10.99 2.96
C LEU A 125 1.77 -11.88 2.94
N PRO A 126 1.36 -12.42 4.10
CA PRO A 126 0.20 -13.31 4.19
C PRO A 126 -1.09 -12.51 4.05
N LEU A 127 -1.94 -12.90 3.10
CA LEU A 127 -3.22 -12.24 2.80
C LEU A 127 -4.41 -13.20 2.94
N PRO A 128 -4.64 -13.80 4.14
CA PRO A 128 -5.76 -14.70 4.34
C PRO A 128 -7.07 -13.95 4.23
N THR A 129 -8.06 -14.53 3.56
CA THR A 129 -9.44 -14.06 3.60
C THR A 129 -10.15 -14.56 4.86
N VAL A 130 -11.33 -14.00 5.17
CA VAL A 130 -12.18 -14.47 6.27
C VAL A 130 -12.70 -15.91 6.08
N GLN A 131 -12.69 -16.43 4.84
CA GLN A 131 -13.01 -17.84 4.57
C GLN A 131 -11.81 -18.76 4.87
N GLU A 132 -10.59 -18.25 4.76
CA GLU A 132 -9.34 -18.98 4.98
C GLU A 132 -8.90 -18.91 6.46
N HIS A 133 -9.19 -17.81 7.16
CA HIS A 133 -8.85 -17.59 8.56
C HIS A 133 -9.91 -16.71 9.26
N PRO A 134 -10.31 -16.97 10.52
CA PRO A 134 -11.33 -16.17 11.23
C PRO A 134 -10.97 -14.68 11.34
N GLU A 135 -9.69 -14.37 11.57
CA GLU A 135 -9.14 -13.00 11.58
C GLU A 135 -8.48 -12.68 10.23
N GLY A 136 -9.14 -13.03 9.13
CA GLY A 136 -8.67 -12.72 7.78
C GLY A 136 -8.78 -11.23 7.47
N LEU A 137 -7.91 -10.73 6.59
CA LEU A 137 -7.93 -9.32 6.17
C LEU A 137 -9.24 -9.02 5.45
N VAL A 138 -9.95 -7.99 5.88
CA VAL A 138 -11.21 -7.58 5.26
C VAL A 138 -11.36 -6.07 5.23
N PHE A 139 -11.91 -5.55 4.14
CA PHE A 139 -12.21 -4.15 3.93
C PHE A 139 -13.73 -3.92 3.89
N ASP A 140 -14.17 -2.93 4.67
CA ASP A 140 -15.49 -2.33 4.57
C ASP A 140 -15.36 -0.87 4.08
N PHE A 141 -15.88 -0.59 2.89
CA PHE A 141 -16.02 0.78 2.40
C PHE A 141 -17.44 1.25 2.68
N LYS A 142 -17.58 2.15 3.64
CA LYS A 142 -18.88 2.60 4.14
C LYS A 142 -19.06 4.08 3.85
N ASP A 143 -20.26 4.42 3.38
CA ASP A 143 -20.68 5.80 3.26
C ASP A 143 -21.24 6.27 4.60
N ASP A 144 -21.03 7.55 4.93
CA ASP A 144 -21.61 8.13 6.14
C ASP A 144 -23.12 8.25 5.97
N THR A 145 -23.85 8.05 7.06
CA THR A 145 -25.21 8.58 7.18
C THR A 145 -25.23 9.62 8.29
N PRO A 146 -26.15 10.61 8.27
CA PRO A 146 -26.29 11.56 9.37
C PRO A 146 -26.54 10.90 10.74
N GLU A 147 -27.03 9.66 10.73
CA GLU A 147 -27.35 8.84 11.91
C GLU A 147 -26.17 7.93 12.33
N GLU A 148 -25.31 7.54 11.39
CA GLU A 148 -24.16 6.66 11.59
C GLU A 148 -22.92 7.26 10.91
N PRO A 149 -22.15 8.11 11.61
CA PRO A 149 -20.86 8.57 11.11
C PRO A 149 -19.87 7.40 11.06
N VAL A 150 -19.20 7.22 9.93
CA VAL A 150 -18.16 6.21 9.76
C VAL A 150 -16.81 6.85 10.09
N LEU A 151 -16.06 6.16 10.94
CA LEU A 151 -14.65 6.43 11.19
C LEU A 151 -13.81 5.40 10.46
N THR A 152 -12.73 5.90 9.86
CA THR A 152 -11.67 5.05 9.30
C THR A 152 -10.91 4.42 10.47
N GLY A 153 -10.60 3.12 10.39
CA GLY A 153 -9.89 2.42 11.45
C GLY A 153 -9.86 0.90 11.26
N HIS A 154 -9.13 0.24 12.16
CA HIS A 154 -8.97 -1.21 12.22
C HIS A 154 -9.59 -1.78 13.50
N ASP A 155 -10.33 -2.88 13.35
CA ASP A 155 -10.88 -3.67 14.47
C ASP A 155 -10.86 -5.17 14.12
N ASN A 156 -10.01 -5.96 14.82
CA ASN A 156 -9.92 -7.42 14.69
C ASN A 156 -9.85 -7.92 13.21
N GLY A 157 -8.96 -7.35 12.42
CA GLY A 157 -8.75 -7.68 11.00
C GLY A 157 -9.72 -6.99 10.03
N VAL A 158 -10.73 -6.28 10.54
CA VAL A 158 -11.64 -5.44 9.75
C VAL A 158 -11.07 -4.05 9.62
N ILE A 159 -10.71 -3.68 8.39
CA ILE A 159 -10.34 -2.31 8.04
C ILE A 159 -11.58 -1.61 7.47
N THR A 160 -12.05 -0.59 8.17
CA THR A 160 -13.11 0.29 7.68
C THR A 160 -12.47 1.54 7.08
N ILE A 161 -12.81 1.88 5.84
CA ILE A 161 -12.43 3.17 5.22
C ILE A 161 -13.72 3.94 4.92
N ALA A 162 -13.84 5.14 5.48
CA ALA A 162 -14.98 6.00 5.21
C ALA A 162 -14.93 6.51 3.75
N LEU A 163 -16.06 6.47 3.04
CA LEU A 163 -16.12 6.84 1.62
C LEU A 163 -15.75 8.31 1.38
N LYS A 164 -16.01 9.18 2.36
CA LYS A 164 -15.61 10.59 2.35
C LYS A 164 -14.10 10.80 2.25
N GLU A 165 -13.26 9.83 2.65
CA GLU A 165 -11.82 9.91 2.46
C GLU A 165 -11.43 10.00 0.97
N ALA A 166 -12.28 9.48 0.08
CA ALA A 166 -12.10 9.52 -1.36
C ALA A 166 -12.57 10.82 -2.02
N ASP A 167 -13.21 11.71 -1.25
CA ASP A 167 -13.48 13.07 -1.66
C ASP A 167 -12.25 13.96 -1.37
N ASP A 168 -11.71 14.59 -2.41
CA ASP A 168 -10.48 15.36 -2.29
C ASP A 168 -10.67 16.64 -1.47
N ALA A 169 -11.88 17.24 -1.48
CA ALA A 169 -12.19 18.43 -0.71
C ALA A 169 -12.38 18.10 0.76
N GLU A 170 -13.11 17.03 1.08
CA GLU A 170 -13.26 16.57 2.47
C GLU A 170 -11.91 16.14 3.05
N ARG A 171 -11.09 15.42 2.28
CA ARG A 171 -9.74 15.02 2.73
C ARG A 171 -8.85 16.23 3.01
N ALA A 172 -8.86 17.25 2.15
CA ALA A 172 -8.08 18.47 2.39
C ALA A 172 -8.57 19.25 3.63
N LYS A 173 -9.89 19.30 3.84
CA LYS A 173 -10.49 19.90 5.04
C LYS A 173 -10.07 19.15 6.31
N MET A 174 -10.19 17.82 6.33
CA MET A 174 -9.76 16.99 7.46
C MET A 174 -8.27 17.13 7.75
N GLN A 175 -7.44 17.13 6.71
CA GLN A 175 -6.00 17.34 6.85
C GLN A 175 -5.71 18.65 7.60
N GLN A 176 -6.41 19.73 7.25
CA GLN A 176 -6.26 21.03 7.92
C GLN A 176 -6.82 21.02 9.35
N GLU A 177 -8.00 20.45 9.57
CA GLU A 177 -8.65 20.38 10.89
C GLU A 177 -7.85 19.54 11.89
N MET A 178 -7.19 18.48 11.41
CA MET A 178 -6.35 17.58 12.22
C MET A 178 -4.90 18.04 12.33
N GLY A 179 -4.50 19.10 11.62
CA GLY A 179 -3.11 19.59 11.59
C GLY A 179 -2.12 18.59 10.97
N GLU A 180 -2.59 17.75 10.05
CA GLU A 180 -1.79 16.73 9.38
C GLU A 180 -0.96 17.34 8.25
N GLN A 181 0.32 16.98 8.18
CA GLN A 181 1.19 17.44 7.09
C GLN A 181 0.95 16.68 5.78
N TYR A 182 0.34 15.49 5.86
CA TYR A 182 0.17 14.57 4.75
C TYR A 182 -1.06 13.71 4.99
N ARG A 183 -2.05 13.77 4.08
CA ARG A 183 -3.25 12.91 4.12
C ARG A 183 -3.56 12.39 2.73
N THR A 184 -3.34 11.09 2.49
CA THR A 184 -3.66 10.44 1.21
C THR A 184 -4.44 9.17 1.45
N LEU A 185 -5.28 8.79 0.47
CA LEU A 185 -6.03 7.54 0.53
C LEU A 185 -5.12 6.33 0.79
N ILE A 186 -4.05 6.19 -0.01
CA ILE A 186 -3.13 5.06 0.13
C ILE A 186 -2.37 5.09 1.46
N GLY A 187 -2.13 6.28 2.03
CA GLY A 187 -1.57 6.43 3.37
C GLY A 187 -2.45 5.77 4.43
N HIS A 188 -3.76 6.05 4.42
CA HIS A 188 -4.69 5.39 5.35
C HIS A 188 -4.72 3.88 5.15
N PHE A 189 -4.85 3.42 3.90
CA PHE A 189 -4.80 1.97 3.63
C PHE A 189 -3.55 1.31 4.23
N ARG A 190 -2.38 1.95 4.08
CA ARG A 190 -1.11 1.45 4.57
C ARG A 190 -1.01 1.48 6.10
N HIS A 191 -1.55 2.53 6.73
CA HIS A 191 -1.64 2.62 8.19
C HIS A 191 -2.53 1.50 8.74
N GLU A 192 -3.75 1.36 8.21
CA GLU A 192 -4.72 0.39 8.72
C GLU A 192 -4.26 -1.07 8.52
N VAL A 193 -3.61 -1.40 7.40
CA VAL A 193 -3.00 -2.74 7.27
C VAL A 193 -1.81 -2.93 8.20
N GLY A 194 -1.16 -1.86 8.66
CA GLY A 194 -0.13 -1.92 9.68
C GLY A 194 -0.66 -2.59 10.95
N HIS A 195 -1.86 -2.23 11.41
CA HIS A 195 -2.49 -2.89 12.55
C HIS A 195 -2.78 -4.38 12.29
N PHE A 196 -3.28 -4.72 11.10
CA PHE A 196 -3.49 -6.12 10.70
C PHE A 196 -2.19 -6.94 10.74
N PHE A 197 -1.08 -6.38 10.24
CA PHE A 197 0.21 -7.06 10.25
C PHE A 197 0.90 -7.03 11.61
N TRP A 198 0.56 -6.09 12.49
CA TRP A 198 0.97 -6.15 13.90
C TRP A 198 0.41 -7.42 14.56
N ASP A 199 -0.89 -7.67 14.40
CA ASP A 199 -1.52 -8.90 14.91
C ASP A 199 -0.84 -10.14 14.34
N ARG A 200 -0.60 -10.16 13.02
CA ARG A 200 -0.12 -11.37 12.34
C ARG A 200 1.37 -11.66 12.49
N LEU A 201 2.21 -10.62 12.49
CA LEU A 201 3.67 -10.76 12.49
C LEU A 201 4.31 -10.48 13.86
N VAL A 202 3.62 -9.75 14.74
CA VAL A 202 4.13 -9.43 16.08
C VAL A 202 3.46 -10.28 17.14
N ARG A 203 2.13 -10.14 17.31
CA ARG A 203 1.36 -10.84 18.34
C ARG A 203 1.38 -12.34 18.12
N ASP A 204 1.06 -12.77 16.90
CA ASP A 204 1.00 -14.20 16.53
C ASP A 204 2.37 -14.76 16.09
N GLY A 205 3.36 -13.87 15.89
CA GLY A 205 4.72 -14.22 15.47
C GLY A 205 5.72 -14.36 16.61
N ASP A 206 5.28 -14.29 17.87
CA ASP A 206 6.12 -14.31 19.08
C ASP A 206 7.17 -13.17 19.14
N ARG A 207 6.87 -11.98 18.58
CA ARG A 207 7.79 -10.83 18.54
C ARG A 207 7.39 -9.67 19.46
N LEU A 208 6.47 -9.89 20.40
CA LEU A 208 5.95 -8.84 21.30
C LEU A 208 7.06 -8.12 22.09
N GLU A 209 7.99 -8.87 22.69
CA GLU A 209 9.05 -8.26 23.50
C GLU A 209 10.03 -7.43 22.66
N GLU A 210 10.34 -7.88 21.44
CA GLU A 210 11.17 -7.11 20.51
C GLU A 210 10.45 -5.86 20.03
N CYS A 211 9.15 -5.97 19.71
CA CYS A 211 8.33 -4.82 19.33
C CYS A 211 8.27 -3.80 20.47
N ARG A 212 8.08 -4.23 21.72
CA ARG A 212 8.06 -3.36 22.90
C ARG A 212 9.39 -2.66 23.14
N ALA A 213 10.50 -3.32 22.86
CA ALA A 213 11.82 -2.72 22.96
C ALA A 213 12.03 -1.56 21.96
N VAL A 214 11.32 -1.57 20.82
CA VAL A 214 11.48 -0.60 19.73
C VAL A 214 10.39 0.49 19.76
N PHE A 215 9.14 0.12 20.01
CA PHE A 215 7.97 1.02 19.93
C PHE A 215 7.42 1.43 21.31
N GLY A 216 7.76 0.69 22.36
CA GLY A 216 7.18 0.85 23.69
C GLY A 216 6.04 -0.12 23.98
N ASP A 217 5.49 -0.02 25.18
CA ASP A 217 4.48 -0.97 25.71
C ASP A 217 3.08 -0.66 25.18
N GLU A 218 2.57 -1.50 24.30
CA GLU A 218 1.24 -1.36 23.69
C GLU A 218 0.08 -1.65 24.64
N ARG A 219 0.36 -2.12 25.87
CA ARG A 219 -0.67 -2.37 26.89
C ARG A 219 -1.14 -1.09 27.59
N LEU A 220 -0.57 0.06 27.22
CA LEU A 220 -1.06 1.36 27.67
C LEU A 220 -2.54 1.52 27.26
N ASP A 221 -3.30 2.26 28.07
CA ASP A 221 -4.72 2.47 27.78
C ASP A 221 -4.86 3.37 26.54
N TYR A 222 -5.32 2.75 25.45
CA TYR A 222 -5.45 3.41 24.15
C TYR A 222 -6.38 4.63 24.20
N GLN A 223 -7.53 4.51 24.88
CA GLN A 223 -8.50 5.60 24.96
C GLN A 223 -7.95 6.77 25.77
N GLN A 224 -7.26 6.47 26.87
CA GLN A 224 -6.59 7.49 27.68
C GLN A 224 -5.47 8.18 26.91
N ALA A 225 -4.69 7.43 26.12
CA ALA A 225 -3.62 7.98 25.29
C ALA A 225 -4.15 8.92 24.21
N LEU A 226 -5.22 8.52 23.53
CA LEU A 226 -5.91 9.32 22.52
C LEU A 226 -6.54 10.59 23.14
N GLN A 227 -7.19 10.47 24.30
CA GLN A 227 -7.72 11.62 25.03
C GLN A 227 -6.59 12.61 25.38
N ASN A 228 -5.46 12.09 25.88
CA ASN A 228 -4.33 12.92 26.27
C ASN A 228 -3.75 13.69 25.07
N ARG A 229 -3.75 13.09 23.88
CA ARG A 229 -3.41 13.76 22.62
C ARG A 229 -4.37 14.89 22.30
N TYR A 230 -5.68 14.68 22.38
CA TYR A 230 -6.66 15.73 22.08
C TYR A 230 -6.55 16.92 23.04
N GLU A 231 -6.23 16.66 24.31
CA GLU A 231 -6.13 17.70 25.34
C GLU A 231 -4.79 18.45 25.31
N ASN A 232 -3.68 17.75 25.06
CA ASN A 232 -2.34 18.30 25.26
C ASN A 232 -1.48 18.39 23.98
N GLY A 233 -1.95 17.85 22.85
CA GLY A 233 -1.17 17.73 21.63
C GLY A 233 -0.10 16.63 21.71
N PRO A 234 0.82 16.53 20.72
CA PRO A 234 1.94 15.61 20.79
C PRO A 234 2.91 16.01 21.92
N PRO A 235 3.64 15.04 22.52
CA PRO A 235 4.71 15.34 23.48
C PRO A 235 5.76 16.28 22.89
N VAL A 236 6.31 17.19 23.70
CA VAL A 236 7.42 18.06 23.27
C VAL A 236 8.63 17.19 22.88
N GLY A 237 9.20 17.45 21.70
CA GLY A 237 10.34 16.68 21.17
C GLY A 237 9.96 15.33 20.58
N TRP A 238 8.68 15.11 20.24
CA TRP A 238 8.25 13.89 19.55
C TRP A 238 9.04 13.65 18.26
N GLU A 239 9.46 14.72 17.58
CA GLU A 239 10.23 14.69 16.32
C GLU A 239 11.58 13.97 16.46
N GLU A 240 12.10 13.80 17.68
CA GLU A 240 13.35 13.09 17.98
C GLU A 240 13.18 11.56 17.97
N ASN A 241 11.94 11.07 18.08
CA ASN A 241 11.66 9.63 18.27
C ASN A 241 10.59 9.07 17.32
N PHE A 242 9.68 9.90 16.81
CA PHE A 242 8.51 9.46 16.06
C PHE A 242 8.51 10.05 14.64
N ILE A 243 8.06 9.25 13.67
CA ILE A 243 8.01 9.67 12.26
C ILE A 243 6.98 10.77 12.04
N SER A 244 5.87 10.73 12.79
CA SER A 244 4.78 11.70 12.72
C SER A 244 4.34 12.08 14.14
N ALA A 245 3.66 13.22 14.28
CA ALA A 245 3.09 13.60 15.55
C ALA A 245 2.10 12.52 16.01
N TYR A 246 1.29 11.96 15.11
CA TYR A 246 0.28 10.95 15.44
C TYR A 246 0.90 9.63 15.93
N ALA A 247 2.06 9.23 15.39
CA ALA A 247 2.82 8.08 15.91
C ALA A 247 3.16 8.19 17.40
N SER A 248 3.31 9.40 17.95
CA SER A 248 3.58 9.59 19.39
C SER A 248 2.39 9.33 20.33
N VAL A 249 1.20 9.07 19.78
CA VAL A 249 -0.03 8.89 20.57
C VAL A 249 0.01 7.59 21.35
N HIS A 250 0.39 6.49 20.71
CA HIS A 250 0.40 5.16 21.33
C HIS A 250 1.37 4.24 20.58
N PRO A 251 2.08 3.30 21.26
CA PRO A 251 3.03 2.39 20.59
C PRO A 251 2.44 1.58 19.42
N TRP A 252 1.15 1.27 19.48
CA TRP A 252 0.44 0.59 18.38
C TRP A 252 0.26 1.48 17.15
N GLU A 253 0.01 2.79 17.34
CA GLU A 253 -0.07 3.78 16.26
C GLU A 253 1.32 4.07 15.68
N ASP A 254 2.36 4.10 16.53
CA ASP A 254 3.75 4.25 16.11
C ASP A 254 4.19 3.11 15.17
N PHE A 255 3.77 1.88 15.49
CA PHE A 255 3.97 0.73 14.61
C PHE A 255 3.25 0.90 13.27
N ALA A 256 1.96 1.24 13.28
CA ALA A 256 1.14 1.38 12.07
C ALA A 256 1.63 2.52 11.16
N GLU A 257 2.01 3.67 11.74
CA GLU A 257 2.62 4.79 11.03
C GLU A 257 3.97 4.37 10.43
N THR A 258 4.85 3.75 11.22
CA THR A 258 6.15 3.29 10.70
C THR A 258 5.98 2.26 9.58
N TRP A 259 5.02 1.35 9.69
CA TRP A 259 4.66 0.40 8.66
C TRP A 259 4.23 1.11 7.37
N ALA A 260 3.37 2.12 7.48
CA ALA A 260 2.93 2.90 6.34
C ALA A 260 4.11 3.59 5.63
N HIS A 261 4.99 4.20 6.41
CA HIS A 261 6.20 4.86 5.93
C HIS A 261 7.18 3.88 5.26
N TYR A 262 7.35 2.67 5.79
CA TYR A 262 8.12 1.62 5.14
C TYR A 262 7.59 1.33 3.72
N LEU A 263 6.26 1.17 3.57
CA LEU A 263 5.64 0.97 2.25
C LEU A 263 5.74 2.21 1.35
N HIS A 264 5.67 3.42 1.91
CA HIS A 264 5.95 4.65 1.15
C HIS A 264 7.35 4.66 0.53
N ILE A 265 8.36 4.27 1.32
CA ILE A 265 9.76 4.19 0.88
C ILE A 265 9.91 3.14 -0.23
N VAL A 266 9.48 1.90 0.03
CA VAL A 266 9.61 0.78 -0.93
C VAL A 266 8.97 1.11 -2.28
N ASP A 267 7.72 1.55 -2.30
CA ASP A 267 6.99 1.75 -3.55
C ASP A 267 7.48 2.94 -4.37
N THR A 268 7.91 3.99 -3.67
CA THR A 268 8.43 5.20 -4.32
C THR A 268 9.83 4.93 -4.89
N LEU A 269 10.68 4.19 -4.17
CA LEU A 269 11.97 3.74 -4.68
C LEU A 269 11.81 2.79 -5.87
N GLU A 270 10.79 1.92 -5.88
CA GLU A 270 10.55 1.05 -7.04
C GLU A 270 10.18 1.87 -8.27
N THR A 271 9.33 2.88 -8.08
CA THR A 271 8.96 3.81 -9.15
C THR A 271 10.20 4.54 -9.65
N ALA A 272 11.04 5.05 -8.74
CA ALA A 272 12.28 5.73 -9.09
C ALA A 272 13.26 4.81 -9.86
N ASN A 273 13.41 3.56 -9.45
CA ASN A 273 14.18 2.54 -10.17
C ASN A 273 13.64 2.31 -11.59
N ALA A 274 12.32 2.17 -11.73
CA ALA A 274 11.70 1.91 -13.03
C ALA A 274 11.90 3.06 -14.05
N PHE A 275 12.02 4.30 -13.56
CA PHE A 275 12.37 5.47 -14.37
C PHE A 275 13.89 5.69 -14.52
N GLY A 276 14.72 4.87 -13.88
CA GLY A 276 16.17 5.01 -13.87
C GLY A 276 16.65 6.29 -13.19
N LEU A 277 15.92 6.77 -12.18
CA LEU A 277 16.24 8.02 -11.51
C LEU A 277 17.58 7.95 -10.77
N GLN A 278 18.31 9.04 -10.86
CA GLN A 278 19.56 9.27 -10.13
C GLN A 278 19.55 10.68 -9.59
N VAL A 279 19.91 10.83 -8.32
CA VAL A 279 20.09 12.14 -7.69
C VAL A 279 21.57 12.41 -7.59
N ARG A 280 21.98 13.60 -8.04
CA ARG A 280 23.33 14.12 -7.85
C ARG A 280 23.26 15.63 -7.69
N ALA A 281 23.35 16.11 -6.46
CA ALA A 281 23.40 17.54 -6.20
C ALA A 281 24.75 18.13 -6.65
N LYS A 282 24.73 19.06 -7.61
CA LYS A 282 25.98 19.66 -8.17
C LYS A 282 26.77 20.47 -7.15
N ALA A 283 26.08 21.07 -6.18
CA ALA A 283 26.68 21.88 -5.12
C ALA A 283 27.21 21.01 -3.96
N ASP A 284 26.83 19.73 -3.91
CA ASP A 284 27.33 18.79 -2.92
C ASP A 284 28.68 18.21 -3.39
N VAL A 285 29.74 18.61 -2.71
CA VAL A 285 31.11 18.19 -3.01
C VAL A 285 31.45 16.87 -2.32
N SER A 286 30.83 16.54 -1.17
CA SER A 286 31.07 15.27 -0.47
C SER A 286 30.43 14.10 -1.21
N GLY A 287 29.34 14.36 -1.93
CA GLY A 287 28.57 13.34 -2.66
C GLY A 287 27.64 12.55 -1.75
N GLU A 288 27.44 12.99 -0.51
CA GLU A 288 26.50 12.39 0.45
C GLU A 288 25.04 12.47 -0.03
N MET A 289 24.71 13.45 -0.88
CA MET A 289 23.41 13.63 -1.52
C MET A 289 23.34 12.99 -2.91
N ALA A 290 24.25 12.06 -3.23
CA ALA A 290 24.21 11.29 -4.47
C ALA A 290 23.62 9.91 -4.23
N THR A 291 22.65 9.51 -5.06
CA THR A 291 22.15 8.14 -5.09
C THR A 291 21.75 7.71 -6.49
N LYS A 292 21.97 6.44 -6.79
CA LYS A 292 21.47 5.75 -7.97
C LYS A 292 20.54 4.66 -7.49
N ILE A 293 19.30 4.68 -7.97
CA ILE A 293 18.27 3.74 -7.56
C ILE A 293 18.18 2.70 -8.67
N ASP A 294 19.00 1.64 -8.58
CA ASP A 294 19.14 0.59 -9.59
C ASP A 294 18.93 -0.83 -9.05
N PHE A 295 18.20 -0.94 -7.93
CA PHE A 295 17.88 -2.20 -7.25
C PHE A 295 16.36 -2.38 -7.09
N GLY A 296 15.91 -3.62 -6.88
CA GLY A 296 14.52 -3.95 -6.57
C GLY A 296 14.23 -3.80 -5.07
N PRO A 297 13.48 -2.79 -4.61
CA PRO A 297 13.35 -2.48 -3.18
C PRO A 297 12.59 -3.53 -2.36
N HIS A 298 11.85 -4.43 -3.01
CA HIS A 298 11.14 -5.54 -2.35
C HIS A 298 12.05 -6.70 -1.92
N GLU A 299 13.30 -6.73 -2.42
CA GLU A 299 14.23 -7.86 -2.24
C GLU A 299 15.56 -7.43 -1.63
N VAL A 300 15.64 -6.20 -1.13
CA VAL A 300 16.84 -5.65 -0.51
C VAL A 300 17.08 -6.35 0.83
N ASP A 301 18.30 -6.82 1.07
CA ASP A 301 18.66 -7.51 2.31
C ASP A 301 18.81 -6.57 3.51
N ARG A 302 19.12 -5.29 3.25
CA ARG A 302 19.51 -4.31 4.25
C ARG A 302 18.66 -3.05 4.18
N ILE A 303 17.99 -2.73 5.26
CA ILE A 303 17.20 -1.49 5.38
C ILE A 303 18.03 -0.23 5.09
N GLU A 304 19.34 -0.24 5.39
CA GLU A 304 20.20 0.91 5.13
C GLU A 304 20.29 1.26 3.64
N ASP A 305 20.21 0.26 2.75
CA ASP A 305 20.24 0.51 1.30
C ASP A 305 18.97 1.26 0.84
N LEU A 306 17.82 0.97 1.46
CA LEU A 306 16.59 1.72 1.24
C LEU A 306 16.70 3.15 1.79
N ILE A 307 17.17 3.32 3.03
CA ILE A 307 17.29 4.63 3.68
C ILE A 307 18.28 5.53 2.92
N ASN A 308 19.45 4.99 2.56
CA ASN A 308 20.49 5.72 1.82
C ASN A 308 20.02 6.17 0.43
N ALA A 309 19.12 5.41 -0.22
CA ALA A 309 18.48 5.83 -1.46
C ALA A 309 17.34 6.83 -1.24
N TRP A 310 16.60 6.68 -0.14
CA TRP A 310 15.43 7.49 0.17
C TRP A 310 15.74 8.95 0.50
N VAL A 311 16.78 9.19 1.30
CA VAL A 311 17.10 10.54 1.79
C VAL A 311 17.44 11.49 0.63
N PRO A 312 18.36 11.17 -0.30
CA PRO A 312 18.65 12.08 -1.41
C PRO A 312 17.47 12.26 -2.36
N LEU A 313 16.67 11.21 -2.58
CA LEU A 313 15.47 11.27 -3.41
C LEU A 313 14.45 12.26 -2.85
N THR A 314 14.10 12.12 -1.57
CA THR A 314 13.08 12.98 -0.93
C THR A 314 13.52 14.42 -0.83
N VAL A 315 14.80 14.69 -0.53
CA VAL A 315 15.32 16.08 -0.54
C VAL A 315 15.21 16.69 -1.93
N ALA A 316 15.56 15.95 -2.98
CA ALA A 316 15.43 16.43 -4.35
C ALA A 316 13.96 16.68 -4.73
N VAL A 317 13.06 15.74 -4.45
CA VAL A 317 11.63 15.85 -4.79
C VAL A 317 10.95 16.97 -4.01
N ASN A 318 11.21 17.10 -2.70
CA ASN A 318 10.70 18.22 -1.90
C ASN A 318 11.21 19.57 -2.44
N SER A 319 12.48 19.64 -2.88
CA SER A 319 13.02 20.85 -3.49
C SER A 319 12.32 21.20 -4.82
N LEU A 320 11.97 20.19 -5.63
CA LEU A 320 11.18 20.38 -6.86
C LEU A 320 9.77 20.88 -6.53
N ASN A 321 9.09 20.28 -5.54
CA ASN A 321 7.77 20.73 -5.10
C ASN A 321 7.78 22.19 -4.63
N ARG A 322 8.69 22.55 -3.73
CA ARG A 322 8.85 23.93 -3.24
C ARG A 322 9.13 24.91 -4.39
N SER A 323 9.87 24.49 -5.41
CA SER A 323 10.16 25.32 -6.60
C SER A 323 8.91 25.60 -7.45
N MET A 324 7.90 24.74 -7.36
CA MET A 324 6.59 24.93 -8.01
C MET A 324 5.55 25.60 -7.08
N GLY A 325 5.93 25.93 -5.84
CA GLY A 325 5.02 26.51 -4.84
C GLY A 325 4.17 25.48 -4.09
N GLU A 326 4.46 24.19 -4.25
CA GLU A 326 3.78 23.09 -3.57
C GLU A 326 4.45 22.75 -2.23
N ALA A 327 3.69 22.14 -1.33
CA ALA A 327 4.22 21.58 -0.09
C ALA A 327 5.16 20.40 -0.37
N ASP A 328 5.99 20.06 0.61
CA ASP A 328 6.86 18.88 0.54
C ASP A 328 6.03 17.61 0.27
N LEU A 329 6.51 16.79 -0.66
CA LEU A 329 5.89 15.49 -0.93
C LEU A 329 6.02 14.57 0.29
N TYR A 330 7.17 14.65 0.95
CA TYR A 330 7.51 13.86 2.12
C TYR A 330 8.12 14.76 3.20
N PRO A 331 7.31 15.41 4.05
CA PRO A 331 7.76 16.37 5.07
C PRO A 331 8.33 15.71 6.35
N PHE A 332 8.73 14.44 6.29
CA PHE A 332 9.12 13.66 7.46
C PHE A 332 10.62 13.47 7.57
N VAL A 333 11.12 13.35 8.80
CA VAL A 333 12.55 13.20 9.10
C VAL A 333 12.83 11.78 9.57
N LEU A 334 13.80 11.12 8.92
CA LEU A 334 14.32 9.84 9.38
C LEU A 334 15.50 10.10 10.32
N ASN A 335 15.23 10.10 11.63
CA ASN A 335 16.27 10.13 12.67
C ASN A 335 16.64 8.69 13.07
N SER A 336 17.68 8.51 13.88
CA SER A 336 18.16 7.18 14.26
C SER A 336 17.13 6.31 14.97
N ALA A 337 16.19 6.90 15.73
CA ALA A 337 15.11 6.15 16.38
C ALA A 337 14.09 5.64 15.35
N VAL A 338 13.70 6.48 14.40
CA VAL A 338 12.81 6.12 13.29
C VAL A 338 13.46 5.09 12.36
N GLU A 339 14.76 5.23 12.07
CA GLU A 339 15.51 4.25 11.28
C GLU A 339 15.53 2.87 11.96
N ALA A 340 15.70 2.82 13.29
CA ALA A 340 15.62 1.57 14.04
C ALA A 340 14.23 0.93 13.98
N LYS A 341 13.15 1.73 14.00
CA LYS A 341 11.78 1.27 13.83
C LYS A 341 11.54 0.71 12.42
N LEU A 342 12.02 1.41 11.39
CA LEU A 342 11.98 0.93 10.00
C LEU A 342 12.77 -0.37 9.83
N ALA A 343 13.93 -0.50 10.50
CA ALA A 343 14.73 -1.73 10.51
C ALA A 343 13.98 -2.91 11.12
N PHE A 344 13.21 -2.68 12.19
CA PHE A 344 12.36 -3.70 12.78
C PHE A 344 11.26 -4.16 11.82
N ILE A 345 10.53 -3.23 11.19
CA ILE A 345 9.52 -3.57 10.17
C ILE A 345 10.13 -4.36 9.01
N HIS A 346 11.29 -3.93 8.51
CA HIS A 346 12.02 -4.64 7.46
C HIS A 346 12.35 -6.07 7.88
N THR A 347 12.88 -6.25 9.09
CA THR A 347 13.22 -7.58 9.63
C THR A 347 12.00 -8.49 9.72
N LEU A 348 10.86 -7.99 10.24
CA LEU A 348 9.62 -8.77 10.32
C LEU A 348 9.16 -9.29 8.94
N ILE A 349 9.19 -8.42 7.93
CA ILE A 349 8.75 -8.75 6.57
C ILE A 349 9.68 -9.78 5.94
N HIS A 350 11.00 -9.57 6.04
CA HIS A 350 11.98 -10.46 5.42
C HIS A 350 12.10 -11.81 6.13
N ASP A 351 12.04 -11.84 7.47
CA ASP A 351 11.98 -13.09 8.24
C ASP A 351 10.76 -13.94 7.83
N HIS A 352 9.59 -13.30 7.70
CA HIS A 352 8.38 -13.97 7.24
C HIS A 352 8.55 -14.53 5.83
N ARG A 353 9.05 -13.72 4.89
CA ARG A 353 9.27 -14.14 3.51
C ARG A 353 10.24 -15.33 3.43
N HIS A 354 11.34 -15.30 4.19
CA HIS A 354 12.28 -16.42 4.24
C HIS A 354 11.65 -17.69 4.82
N ALA A 355 10.86 -17.58 5.88
CA ALA A 355 10.15 -18.71 6.47
C ALA A 355 9.13 -19.31 5.49
N ALA A 356 8.38 -18.48 4.76
CA ALA A 356 7.40 -18.91 3.76
C ALA A 356 8.07 -19.70 2.61
N VAL A 357 9.19 -19.19 2.07
CA VAL A 357 9.95 -19.86 1.00
C VAL A 357 10.51 -21.21 1.47
N GLN A 358 10.90 -21.35 2.74
CA GLN A 358 11.37 -22.62 3.30
C GLN A 358 10.24 -23.63 3.55
N ALA A 359 9.00 -23.15 3.77
CA ALA A 359 7.83 -23.98 4.03
C ALA A 359 7.15 -24.51 2.76
N GLU A 360 7.39 -23.88 1.59
CA GLU A 360 6.92 -24.42 0.31
C GLU A 360 7.62 -25.77 0.03
N PRO A 361 6.87 -26.87 -0.18
CA PRO A 361 7.48 -28.13 -0.56
C PRO A 361 8.21 -27.92 -1.88
N GLN A 362 9.53 -28.19 -1.92
CA GLN A 362 10.29 -28.21 -3.16
C GLN A 362 9.56 -29.10 -4.15
N ALA A 363 8.90 -28.50 -5.15
CA ALA A 363 8.24 -29.22 -6.21
C ALA A 363 9.33 -30.01 -6.95
N ALA A 364 9.36 -31.33 -6.72
CA ALA A 364 10.24 -32.28 -7.36
C ALA A 364 9.61 -32.82 -8.65
#